data_AF-A0A661FKM1-F1
#
_entry.id   AF-A0A661FKM1-F1
#
_cell.length_a   1.000
_cell.length_b   1.000
_cell.length_c   1.000
_cell.angle_alpha   90.00
_cell.angle_beta   90.00
_cell.angle_gamma   90.00
#
_symmetry.space_group_name_H-M   'P 1'
#
loop_
_entity.id
_entity.type
_entity.pdbx_description
1 polymer ?
#
loop_
_entity_poly.entity_id
_entity_poly.type
_entity_poly.pdbx_seq_one_letter_code
_entity_poly.pdbx_strand_id
1 'polypeptide(L)' 'PELSTGGGTSDGRFIAPSGTHVVEFGPINKSIHKVNEHIRVDAIEQLKNVYLKTLENLLSAD' A
#
# COMPACT_ATOMS: atom_id res chain seq x y z
N PRO A 1 -2.46 -11.57 -3.89
CA PRO A 1 -1.24 -10.73 -3.78
C PRO A 1 -0.14 -11.51 -3.04
N GLU A 2 1.12 -11.27 -3.37
CA GLU A 2 2.27 -11.86 -2.67
C GLU A 2 2.64 -11.01 -1.46
N LEU A 3 2.86 -11.63 -0.30
CA LEU A 3 3.43 -10.96 0.87
C LEU A 3 4.95 -10.88 0.68
N SER A 4 5.50 -9.67 0.68
CA SER A 4 6.93 -9.43 0.45
C SER A 4 7.47 -8.43 1.46
N THR A 5 8.71 -8.66 1.90
CA THR A 5 9.52 -7.71 2.67
C THR A 5 10.68 -7.15 1.83
N GLY A 6 10.68 -7.40 0.51
CA GLY A 6 11.70 -6.91 -0.41
C GLY A 6 11.40 -5.51 -0.93
N GLY A 7 12.32 -4.96 -1.72
CA GLY A 7 12.20 -3.60 -2.27
C GLY A 7 12.95 -2.57 -1.43
N GLY A 8 12.37 -1.37 -1.30
CA GLY A 8 12.93 -0.26 -0.51
C GLY A 8 12.57 -0.31 0.97
N THR A 9 12.67 0.83 1.64
CA THR A 9 12.16 1.03 3.02
C THR A 9 11.06 2.09 3.01
N SER A 10 10.24 2.08 4.05
CA SER A 10 9.20 3.10 4.27
C SER A 10 9.29 3.68 5.68
N ASP A 11 8.53 4.75 5.91
CA ASP A 11 8.38 5.34 7.24
C ASP A 11 7.53 4.50 8.20
N GLY A 12 7.01 3.36 7.73
CA GLY A 12 6.41 2.33 8.59
C GLY A 12 7.32 1.89 9.72
N ARG A 13 8.65 1.89 9.51
CA ARG A 13 9.66 1.59 10.55
C ARG A 13 9.63 2.55 11.74
N PHE A 14 9.12 3.77 11.56
CA PHE A 14 8.97 4.75 12.65
C PHE A 14 7.61 4.65 13.34
N ILE A 15 6.59 4.11 12.65
CA ILE A 15 5.24 3.94 13.19
C ILE A 15 5.15 2.65 14.02
N ALA A 16 5.74 1.54 13.55
CA ALA A 16 5.66 0.23 14.20
C ALA A 16 6.07 0.23 15.71
N PRO A 17 7.09 0.98 16.16
CA PRO A 17 7.45 1.04 17.59
C PRO A 17 6.36 1.59 18.52
N SER A 18 5.32 2.24 17.98
CA SER A 18 4.15 2.67 18.77
C SER A 18 3.22 1.53 19.20
N GLY A 19 3.52 0.29 18.81
CA GLY A 19 2.62 -0.86 19.00
C GLY A 19 1.59 -1.01 17.88
N THR A 20 1.68 -0.21 16.82
CA THR A 20 0.79 -0.29 15.65
C THR A 20 1.27 -1.37 14.68
N HIS A 21 0.36 -2.24 14.24
CA HIS A 21 0.63 -3.16 13.13
C HIS A 21 0.69 -2.37 11.80
N VAL A 22 1.81 -2.48 11.09
CA VAL A 22 2.02 -1.75 9.83
C VAL A 22 2.07 -2.74 8.66
N VAL A 23 1.28 -2.47 7.63
CA VAL A 23 1.29 -3.17 6.34
C VAL A 23 1.31 -2.12 5.24
N GLU A 24 2.05 -2.40 4.16
CA GLU A 24 2.14 -1.53 2.99
C GLU A 24 1.45 -2.18 1.80
N PHE A 25 0.65 -1.38 1.08
CA PHE A 25 -0.04 -1.80 -0.13
C PHE A 25 -0.12 -0.60 -1.08
N GLY A 26 0.09 -0.84 -2.38
CA GLY A 26 0.11 0.21 -3.39
C GLY A 26 0.17 -0.35 -4.82
N PRO A 27 0.35 0.53 -5.82
CA PRO A 27 0.40 0.14 -7.21
C PRO A 27 1.73 -0.53 -7.59
N ILE A 28 1.83 -1.00 -8.84
CA ILE A 28 3.05 -1.60 -9.38
C ILE A 28 4.20 -0.59 -9.33
N ASN A 29 5.29 -0.95 -8.64
CA ASN A 29 6.46 -0.08 -8.44
C ASN A 29 7.53 -0.19 -9.54
N LYS A 30 7.27 -0.88 -10.66
CA LYS A 30 8.29 -1.23 -11.68
C LYS A 30 9.03 -0.01 -12.26
N SER A 31 8.38 1.15 -12.33
CA SER A 31 8.94 2.38 -12.90
C SER A 31 9.33 3.45 -11.87
N ILE A 32 9.17 3.22 -10.56
CA ILE A 32 9.53 4.24 -9.56
C ILE A 32 11.02 4.58 -9.66
N HIS A 33 11.37 5.86 -9.50
CA HIS A 33 12.75 6.35 -9.63
C HIS A 33 13.41 6.10 -11.01
N LYS A 34 12.62 5.99 -12.08
CA LYS A 34 13.13 5.88 -13.46
C LYS A 34 12.60 7.02 -14.33
N VAL A 35 13.29 7.31 -15.42
CA VAL A 35 12.78 8.22 -16.47
C VAL A 35 11.47 7.67 -17.02
N ASN A 36 10.49 8.54 -17.26
CA ASN A 36 9.13 8.18 -17.68
C ASN A 36 8.40 7.26 -16.66
N GLU A 37 8.55 7.57 -15.37
CA GLU A 37 7.73 7.00 -14.31
C GLU A 37 6.24 7.18 -14.65
N HIS A 38 5.48 6.09 -14.60
CA HIS A 38 4.09 6.08 -15.01
C HIS A 38 3.29 5.07 -14.21
N ILE A 39 1.98 5.23 -14.29
CA ILE A 39 1.00 4.31 -13.73
C ILE A 39 -0.14 4.13 -14.72
N ARG A 40 -0.80 2.98 -14.65
CA ARG A 40 -2.06 2.75 -15.35
C ARG A 40 -3.18 3.52 -14.64
N VAL A 41 -3.94 4.34 -15.36
CA VAL A 41 -4.97 5.20 -14.75
C VAL A 41 -6.06 4.40 -14.04
N ASP A 42 -6.44 3.23 -14.59
CA ASP A 42 -7.41 2.32 -13.99
C ASP A 42 -6.96 1.74 -12.62
N ALA A 43 -5.65 1.68 -12.36
CA ALA A 43 -5.12 1.23 -11.07
C ALA A 43 -5.48 2.17 -9.91
N ILE A 44 -5.72 3.47 -10.19
CA ILE A 44 -6.09 4.44 -9.17
C ILE A 44 -7.47 4.13 -8.59
N GLU A 45 -8.44 3.85 -9.47
CA GLU A 45 -9.80 3.51 -9.06
C GLU A 45 -9.84 2.16 -8.32
N GLN A 46 -9.06 1.18 -8.77
CA GLN A 46 -8.92 -0.09 -8.07
C GLN A 46 -8.32 0.09 -6.67
N LEU A 47 -7.25 0.88 -6.57
CA LEU A 47 -6.57 1.15 -5.30
C LEU A 47 -7.50 1.86 -4.30
N LYS A 48 -8.28 2.84 -4.75
CA LYS A 48 -9.32 3.50 -3.96
C LYS A 48 -10.31 2.48 -3.38
N ASN A 49 -10.82 1.58 -4.22
CA ASN A 49 -11.80 0.59 -3.81
C ASN A 49 -11.23 -0.43 -2.81
N VAL A 50 -9.94 -0.80 -2.95
CA VAL A 50 -9.26 -1.65 -1.96
C VAL A 50 -9.14 -0.93 -0.62
N TYR A 51 -8.68 0.32 -0.58
CA TYR A 51 -8.58 1.06 0.68
C TYR A 51 -9.94 1.28 1.34
N LEU A 52 -10.98 1.61 0.56
CA LEU A 52 -12.34 1.71 1.09
C LEU A 52 -12.78 0.38 1.71
N LYS A 53 -12.55 -0.74 1.02
CA LYS A 53 -12.94 -2.05 1.53
C LYS A 53 -12.17 -2.43 2.79
N THR A 54 -10.89 -2.06 2.88
CA THR A 54 -10.08 -2.24 4.09
C THR A 54 -10.66 -1.47 5.27
N LEU A 55 -11.04 -0.20 5.06
CA LEU A 55 -11.66 0.62 6.11
C LEU A 55 -13.01 0.03 6.56
N GLU A 56 -13.87 -0.35 5.61
CA GLU A 56 -15.13 -1.05 5.91
C GLU A 56 -14.86 -2.28 6.78
N ASN A 57 -13.98 -3.17 6.34
CA ASN A 57 -13.71 -4.42 7.06
C ASN A 57 -13.12 -4.18 8.46
N LEU A 58 -12.25 -3.18 8.63
CA LEU A 58 -11.64 -2.86 9.92
C LEU A 58 -12.63 -2.23 10.91
N LEU A 59 -13.57 -1.41 10.41
CA LEU A 59 -14.54 -0.68 11.24
C LEU A 59 -15.87 -1.42 11.42
N SER A 60 -16.13 -2.47 10.64
CA SER A 60 -17.31 -3.32 10.77
C SER A 60 -17.09 -4.52 11.69
N ALA A 61 -15.87 -4.73 12.17
CA ALA A 61 -15.55 -5.80 13.10
C ALA A 61 -15.88 -5.36 14.53
N ASP A 62 -16.82 -6.05 15.17
CA ASP A 62 -17.07 -5.98 16.62
C ASP A 62 -15.89 -6.57 17.42
#